data_AF-A0A5D2VWM2-F1
#
_entry.id   AF-A0A5D2VWM2-F1
#
_cell.length_a   1.000
_cell.length_b   1.000
_cell.length_c   1.000
_cell.angle_alpha   90.00
_cell.angle_beta   90.00
_cell.angle_gamma   90.00
#
_symmetry.space_group_name_H-M   'P 1'
#
loop_
_entity.id
_entity.type
_entity.pdbx_description
1 polymer ?
#
loop_
_entity_poly.entity_id
_entity_poly.type
_entity_poly.pdbx_seq_one_letter_code
_entity_poly.pdbx_strand_id
1 'polypeptide(L)'
;KLKMQACRFQLHYPQPVLKHPATTPPIPKDGGLLFRQKLLSQLKPFPPFNPTFLSPFPRTLPLSVGLSRPSIGRILDMCPLLLTSDPLPPVNFLLHEVPLPFPHLPLSLTRCPRLLVSSVPTQLRPTLRFLTSVGLVLNSHTTLLLVSDVENTLKPKINFLQSLGFDEPEVNRMVVRSPGLLTLSVENNMSPKAEFFLEEMEGDLEELKRFPQYFSFSLEKKIKPRHRALVEYGVQIAVVKGVKD
;
A
#
# COMPACT_ATOMS: atom_id res chain seq x y z
N LYS A 1 -53.83 11.96 -1.86
CA LYS A 1 -54.14 12.05 -3.31
C LYS A 1 -52.89 11.67 -4.08
N LEU A 2 -52.83 10.41 -4.50
CA LEU A 2 -51.68 9.74 -5.11
C LEU A 2 -52.27 8.65 -6.02
N LYS A 3 -51.81 8.55 -7.27
CA LYS A 3 -51.29 7.29 -7.85
C LYS A 3 -50.94 7.50 -9.33
N MET A 4 -49.79 6.93 -9.67
CA MET A 4 -49.26 6.76 -11.01
C MET A 4 -50.18 5.93 -11.90
N GLN A 5 -50.18 6.18 -13.20
CA GLN A 5 -50.45 5.16 -14.21
C GLN A 5 -49.71 5.49 -15.52
N ALA A 6 -49.05 4.47 -16.05
CA ALA A 6 -48.27 4.51 -17.29
C ALA A 6 -49.16 4.33 -18.52
N CYS A 7 -48.80 4.97 -19.65
CA CYS A 7 -49.31 4.61 -20.98
C CYS A 7 -48.18 4.62 -22.02
N ARG A 8 -48.05 3.47 -22.70
CA ARG A 8 -47.29 3.21 -23.92
C ARG A 8 -47.85 4.02 -25.10
N PHE A 9 -46.98 4.47 -26.00
CA PHE A 9 -47.32 4.62 -27.42
C PHE A 9 -46.16 4.09 -28.29
N GLN A 10 -46.51 3.21 -29.22
CA GLN A 10 -45.65 2.58 -30.22
C GLN A 10 -45.47 3.51 -31.42
N LEU A 11 -44.30 3.47 -32.06
CA LEU A 11 -44.14 3.91 -33.45
C LEU A 11 -43.65 2.74 -34.30
N HIS A 12 -44.43 2.47 -35.35
CA HIS A 12 -44.21 1.47 -36.39
C HIS A 12 -43.20 2.00 -37.40
N TYR A 13 -42.27 1.16 -37.85
CA TYR A 13 -41.48 1.43 -39.06
C TYR A 13 -41.54 0.21 -40.00
N PRO A 14 -41.67 0.42 -41.32
CA PRO A 14 -41.87 -0.66 -42.28
C PRO A 14 -40.56 -1.35 -42.67
N GLN A 15 -40.68 -2.63 -43.01
CA GLN A 15 -39.62 -3.46 -43.59
C GLN A 15 -39.42 -3.16 -45.08
N PRO A 16 -38.20 -3.33 -45.59
CA PRO A 16 -38.02 -3.94 -46.90
C PRO A 16 -37.07 -5.15 -46.86
N VAL A 17 -37.45 -6.15 -47.66
CA VAL A 17 -36.81 -7.45 -47.83
C VAL A 17 -36.04 -7.50 -49.15
N LEU A 18 -34.89 -8.21 -49.13
CA LEU A 18 -34.14 -8.91 -50.22
C LEU A 18 -33.23 -8.12 -51.20
N LYS A 19 -31.91 -8.42 -51.18
CA LYS A 19 -31.15 -9.23 -52.19
C LYS A 19 -29.61 -9.25 -51.93
N HIS A 20 -28.97 -10.41 -52.11
CA HIS A 20 -27.54 -10.75 -51.82
C HIS A 20 -26.52 -10.11 -52.79
N PRO A 21 -25.18 -10.09 -52.51
CA PRO A 21 -24.31 -11.28 -52.66
C PRO A 21 -23.24 -11.47 -51.57
N ALA A 22 -22.73 -12.70 -51.46
CA ALA A 22 -21.57 -13.04 -50.65
C ALA A 22 -20.29 -12.48 -51.27
N THR A 23 -19.53 -11.69 -50.49
CA THR A 23 -18.17 -11.26 -50.84
C THR A 23 -17.25 -11.59 -49.67
N THR A 24 -16.27 -12.46 -49.92
CA THR A 24 -15.17 -12.81 -49.02
C THR A 24 -14.35 -11.56 -48.65
N PRO A 25 -14.00 -11.32 -47.37
CA PRO A 25 -13.11 -10.23 -47.02
C PRO A 25 -11.65 -10.57 -47.39
N PRO A 26 -10.84 -9.55 -47.77
CA PRO A 26 -9.44 -9.76 -48.12
C PRO A 26 -8.62 -10.15 -46.89
N ILE A 27 -7.76 -11.15 -47.07
CA ILE A 27 -6.77 -11.60 -46.09
C ILE A 27 -5.86 -10.41 -45.73
N PRO A 28 -5.79 -9.98 -44.45
CA PRO A 28 -4.83 -8.97 -44.06
C PRO A 28 -3.44 -9.60 -44.06
N LYS A 29 -2.49 -8.99 -44.79
CA LYS A 29 -1.06 -9.31 -44.71
C LYS A 29 -0.52 -8.78 -43.39
N ASP A 30 -0.84 -9.46 -42.31
CA ASP A 30 -0.53 -8.99 -40.95
C ASP A 30 0.91 -9.37 -40.60
N GLY A 31 1.86 -8.45 -40.86
CA GLY A 31 3.27 -8.61 -40.51
C GLY A 31 3.51 -8.91 -39.03
N GLY A 32 2.56 -8.56 -38.16
CA GLY A 32 2.57 -8.88 -36.73
C GLY A 32 2.45 -10.38 -36.43
N LEU A 33 1.71 -11.14 -37.23
CA LEU A 33 1.60 -12.60 -37.07
C LEU A 33 2.90 -13.32 -37.47
N LEU A 34 3.53 -12.86 -38.55
CA LEU A 34 4.83 -13.39 -38.99
C LEU A 34 5.94 -13.04 -37.99
N PHE A 35 5.91 -11.86 -37.39
CA PHE A 35 6.83 -11.49 -36.31
C PHE A 35 6.65 -12.38 -35.08
N ARG A 36 5.41 -12.64 -34.65
CA ARG A 36 5.11 -13.56 -33.54
C ARG A 36 5.54 -14.99 -33.84
N GLN A 37 5.28 -15.48 -35.04
CA GLN A 37 5.69 -16.83 -35.46
C GLN A 37 7.22 -16.96 -35.52
N LYS A 38 7.92 -15.92 -35.98
CA LYS A 38 9.39 -15.87 -35.99
C LYS A 38 9.97 -15.76 -34.58
N LEU A 39 9.31 -15.06 -33.66
CA LEU A 39 9.72 -15.01 -32.25
C LEU A 39 9.61 -16.41 -31.60
N LEU A 40 8.48 -17.09 -31.83
CA LEU A 40 8.22 -18.43 -31.32
C LEU A 40 9.17 -19.48 -31.92
N SER A 41 9.62 -19.31 -33.16
CA SER A 41 10.58 -20.24 -33.79
C SER A 41 12.04 -20.00 -33.39
N GLN A 42 12.37 -18.86 -32.79
CA GLN A 42 13.70 -18.54 -32.27
C GLN A 42 13.87 -18.88 -30.78
N LEU A 43 12.76 -19.16 -30.08
CA LEU A 43 12.81 -19.71 -28.73
C LEU A 43 13.23 -21.18 -28.83
N LYS A 44 14.46 -21.49 -28.43
CA LYS A 44 14.88 -22.89 -28.20
C LYS A 44 13.84 -23.54 -27.27
N PRO A 45 13.43 -24.78 -27.53
CA PRO A 45 12.53 -25.49 -26.62
C PRO A 45 13.13 -25.40 -25.21
N PHE A 46 12.37 -24.82 -24.28
CA PHE A 46 12.72 -24.92 -22.88
C PHE A 46 12.94 -26.41 -22.59
N PRO A 47 13.97 -26.78 -21.81
CA PRO A 47 14.08 -28.16 -21.34
C PRO A 47 12.72 -28.56 -20.75
N PRO A 48 12.29 -29.82 -20.91
CA PRO A 48 10.99 -30.27 -20.43
C PRO A 48 10.80 -29.74 -19.02
N PHE A 49 9.75 -28.94 -18.84
CA PHE A 49 9.44 -28.29 -17.60
C PHE A 49 9.35 -29.38 -16.54
N ASN A 50 10.40 -29.54 -15.74
CA ASN A 50 10.43 -30.55 -14.70
C ASN A 50 9.46 -30.02 -13.63
N PRO A 51 8.26 -30.62 -13.45
CA PRO A 51 7.25 -30.08 -12.55
C PRO A 51 7.68 -30.14 -11.07
N THR A 52 8.88 -30.66 -10.80
CA THR A 52 9.55 -30.81 -9.52
C THR A 52 10.46 -29.64 -9.12
N PHE A 53 10.72 -28.67 -10.01
CA PHE A 53 11.56 -27.50 -9.68
C PHE A 53 10.80 -26.32 -9.05
N LEU A 54 9.46 -26.38 -9.09
CA LEU A 54 8.64 -25.52 -8.27
C LEU A 54 8.58 -26.18 -6.90
N SER A 55 9.17 -25.56 -5.88
CA SER A 55 8.79 -25.92 -4.52
C SER A 55 7.25 -25.87 -4.47
N PRO A 56 6.57 -26.95 -4.05
CA PRO A 56 5.13 -26.93 -4.03
C PRO A 56 4.77 -25.89 -2.99
N PHE A 57 4.34 -24.71 -3.45
CA PHE A 57 3.64 -23.77 -2.61
C PHE A 57 2.63 -24.61 -1.83
N PRO A 58 2.74 -24.72 -0.49
CA PRO A 58 2.07 -25.80 0.21
C PRO A 58 0.59 -25.66 -0.12
N ARG A 59 0.00 -26.66 -0.80
CA ARG A 59 -1.40 -26.55 -1.28
C ARG A 59 -2.36 -26.25 -0.12
N THR A 60 -1.92 -26.49 1.10
CA THR A 60 -2.57 -26.27 2.38
C THR A 60 -2.39 -24.87 2.96
N LEU A 61 -1.32 -24.14 2.63
CA LEU A 61 -1.05 -22.80 3.17
C LEU A 61 -2.18 -21.81 2.86
N PRO A 62 -2.71 -21.71 1.63
CA PRO A 62 -3.81 -20.81 1.36
C PRO A 62 -5.08 -21.09 2.17
N LEU A 63 -5.33 -22.36 2.47
CA LEU A 63 -6.49 -22.79 3.27
C LEU A 63 -6.27 -22.49 4.75
N SER A 64 -5.07 -22.70 5.29
CA SER A 64 -4.76 -22.43 6.70
C SER A 64 -4.69 -20.95 7.03
N VAL A 65 -4.25 -20.10 6.08
CA VAL A 65 -4.15 -18.64 6.28
C VAL A 65 -5.36 -17.85 5.74
N GLY A 66 -6.39 -18.54 5.23
CA GLY A 66 -7.63 -17.90 4.76
C GLY A 66 -7.47 -17.06 3.49
N LEU A 67 -6.51 -17.39 2.61
CA LEU A 67 -6.29 -16.66 1.36
C LEU A 67 -7.23 -17.16 0.26
N SER A 68 -7.93 -16.21 -0.37
CA SER A 68 -8.75 -16.51 -1.56
C SER A 68 -7.88 -16.79 -2.79
N ARG A 69 -8.32 -17.67 -3.69
CA ARG A 69 -7.61 -18.00 -4.93
C ARG A 69 -7.15 -16.78 -5.74
N PRO A 70 -7.98 -15.73 -5.95
CA PRO A 70 -7.53 -14.52 -6.64
C PRO A 70 -6.41 -13.77 -5.91
N SER A 71 -6.40 -13.80 -4.57
CA SER A 71 -5.37 -13.15 -3.75
C SER A 71 -4.03 -13.86 -3.86
N ILE A 72 -4.03 -15.19 -4.00
CA ILE A 72 -2.81 -15.98 -4.22
C ILE A 72 -2.14 -15.58 -5.54
N GLY A 73 -2.91 -15.47 -6.62
CA GLY A 73 -2.38 -15.04 -7.92
C GLY A 73 -1.70 -13.68 -7.80
N ARG A 74 -2.37 -12.70 -7.20
CA ARG A 74 -1.80 -11.37 -6.94
C ARG A 74 -0.55 -11.42 -6.05
N ILE A 75 -0.54 -12.25 -5.02
CA ILE A 75 0.60 -12.43 -4.12
C ILE A 75 1.83 -12.94 -4.90
N LEU A 76 1.63 -13.94 -5.76
CA LEU A 76 2.69 -14.49 -6.61
C LEU A 76 3.17 -13.48 -7.64
N ASP A 77 2.26 -12.70 -8.24
CA ASP A 77 2.61 -11.64 -9.18
C ASP A 77 3.46 -10.54 -8.51
N MET A 78 3.13 -10.17 -7.26
CA MET A 78 3.86 -9.16 -6.49
C MET A 78 5.17 -9.69 -5.86
N CYS A 79 5.27 -11.00 -5.62
CA CYS A 79 6.40 -11.61 -4.93
C CYS A 79 6.73 -13.00 -5.54
N PRO A 80 7.39 -13.02 -6.71
CA PRO A 80 7.73 -14.27 -7.39
C PRO A 80 8.73 -15.14 -6.61
N LEU A 81 9.52 -14.53 -5.70
CA LEU A 81 10.45 -15.23 -4.79
C LEU A 81 9.77 -16.25 -3.88
N LEU A 82 8.45 -16.14 -3.72
CA LEU A 82 7.67 -17.07 -2.93
C LEU A 82 7.58 -18.47 -3.58
N LEU A 83 7.91 -18.60 -4.87
CA LEU A 83 8.01 -19.89 -5.57
C LEU A 83 9.24 -20.71 -5.17
N THR A 84 10.23 -20.07 -4.58
CA THR A 84 11.52 -20.69 -4.19
C THR A 84 11.78 -20.63 -2.68
N SER A 85 10.92 -19.97 -1.91
CA SER A 85 11.09 -19.75 -0.47
C SER A 85 10.07 -20.58 0.31
N ASP A 86 10.41 -21.00 1.53
CA ASP A 86 9.45 -21.65 2.44
C ASP A 86 8.62 -20.58 3.18
N PRO A 87 7.30 -20.46 2.92
CA PRO A 87 6.45 -19.49 3.60
C PRO A 87 6.03 -19.90 5.02
N LEU A 88 6.30 -21.14 5.45
CA LEU A 88 5.80 -21.65 6.72
C LEU A 88 6.37 -20.90 7.94
N PRO A 89 7.69 -20.62 8.05
CA PRO A 89 8.22 -19.96 9.24
C PRO A 89 7.64 -18.55 9.43
N PRO A 90 7.55 -17.67 8.41
CA PRO A 90 6.89 -16.38 8.56
C PRO A 90 5.40 -16.46 8.88
N VAL A 91 4.68 -17.42 8.30
CA VAL A 91 3.25 -17.64 8.64
C VAL A 91 3.09 -18.06 10.10
N ASN A 92 3.90 -18.98 10.59
CA ASN A 92 3.87 -19.44 11.97
C ASN A 92 4.18 -18.29 12.95
N PHE A 93 5.18 -17.47 12.62
CA PHE A 93 5.50 -16.25 13.35
C PHE A 93 4.28 -15.30 13.42
N LEU A 94 3.63 -15.03 12.30
CA LEU A 94 2.46 -14.13 12.25
C LEU A 94 1.25 -14.67 13.01
N LEU A 95 1.07 -15.99 13.07
CA LEU A 95 -0.04 -16.63 13.78
C LEU A 95 0.16 -16.69 15.30
N HIS A 96 1.40 -16.90 15.75
CA HIS A 96 1.68 -17.23 17.15
C HIS A 96 2.41 -16.13 17.93
N GLU A 97 3.26 -15.33 17.27
CA GLU A 97 4.06 -14.29 17.94
C GLU A 97 3.46 -12.90 17.75
N VAL A 98 2.71 -12.66 16.66
CA VAL A 98 2.12 -11.34 16.41
C VAL A 98 0.68 -11.30 16.93
N PRO A 99 0.29 -10.29 17.73
CA PRO A 99 -1.07 -10.15 18.27
C PRO A 99 -2.06 -9.66 17.19
N LEU A 100 -2.22 -10.42 16.10
CA LEU A 100 -3.15 -10.12 15.02
C LEU A 100 -4.41 -10.98 15.13
N PRO A 101 -5.61 -10.38 15.20
CA PRO A 101 -6.83 -11.15 15.01
C PRO A 101 -6.85 -11.81 13.63
N PHE A 102 -7.34 -13.05 13.55
CA PHE A 102 -7.38 -13.86 12.32
C PHE A 102 -7.84 -13.14 11.04
N PRO A 103 -8.90 -12.29 11.02
CA PRO A 103 -9.29 -11.58 9.79
C PRO A 103 -8.21 -10.63 9.24
N HIS A 104 -7.24 -10.20 10.05
CA HIS A 104 -6.17 -9.31 9.62
C HIS A 104 -4.98 -10.01 8.95
N LEU A 105 -4.82 -11.33 9.14
CA LEU A 105 -3.70 -12.07 8.57
C LEU A 105 -3.78 -12.13 7.02
N PRO A 106 -4.86 -12.65 6.39
CA PRO A 106 -4.95 -12.68 4.93
C PRO A 106 -4.84 -11.28 4.29
N LEU A 107 -5.39 -10.26 4.95
CA LEU A 107 -5.27 -8.86 4.52
C LEU A 107 -3.83 -8.36 4.56
N SER A 108 -3.09 -8.68 5.63
CA SER A 108 -1.67 -8.34 5.78
C SER A 108 -0.83 -8.98 4.68
N LEU A 109 -1.04 -10.27 4.43
CA LEU A 109 -0.31 -11.03 3.40
C LEU A 109 -0.61 -10.52 1.99
N THR A 110 -1.87 -10.16 1.72
CA THR A 110 -2.26 -9.60 0.42
C THR A 110 -1.65 -8.21 0.17
N ARG A 111 -1.50 -7.39 1.22
CA ARG A 111 -0.90 -6.04 1.10
C ARG A 111 0.62 -6.07 1.07
N CYS A 112 1.24 -6.95 1.85
CA CYS A 112 2.69 -7.07 1.93
C CYS A 112 3.12 -8.54 1.79
N PRO A 113 3.11 -9.09 0.56
CA PRO A 113 3.54 -10.47 0.32
C PRO A 113 4.98 -10.75 0.73
N ARG A 114 5.83 -9.69 0.77
CA ARG A 114 7.21 -9.77 1.25
C ARG A 114 7.34 -10.32 2.67
N LEU A 115 6.29 -10.25 3.49
CA LEU A 115 6.26 -10.88 4.81
C LEU A 115 6.58 -12.38 4.72
N LEU A 116 6.10 -13.07 3.67
CA LEU A 116 6.23 -14.51 3.51
C LEU A 116 7.63 -14.99 3.10
N VAL A 117 8.49 -14.08 2.63
CA VAL A 117 9.87 -14.38 2.24
C VAL A 117 10.90 -13.77 3.20
N SER A 118 10.44 -12.99 4.18
CA SER A 118 11.32 -12.30 5.11
C SER A 118 11.80 -13.24 6.21
N SER A 119 13.08 -13.11 6.59
CA SER A 119 13.67 -13.90 7.66
C SER A 119 13.01 -13.61 9.01
N VAL A 120 12.49 -14.63 9.68
CA VAL A 120 11.93 -14.50 11.03
C VAL A 120 12.97 -14.01 12.05
N PRO A 121 14.15 -14.67 12.21
CA PRO A 121 15.08 -14.31 13.28
C PRO A 121 15.80 -12.97 13.05
N THR A 122 16.10 -12.61 11.80
CA THR A 122 16.93 -11.42 11.50
C THR A 122 16.14 -10.19 11.08
N GLN A 123 14.90 -10.36 10.59
CA GLN A 123 14.07 -9.25 10.12
C GLN A 123 12.78 -9.11 10.95
N LEU A 124 11.91 -10.11 10.93
CA LEU A 124 10.54 -9.94 11.47
C LEU A 124 10.52 -9.81 13.00
N ARG A 125 11.23 -10.69 13.73
CA ARG A 125 11.22 -10.70 15.20
C ARG A 125 11.92 -9.48 15.81
N PRO A 126 13.12 -9.05 15.35
CA PRO A 126 13.72 -7.80 15.83
C PRO A 126 12.82 -6.58 15.59
N THR A 127 12.19 -6.53 14.42
CA THR A 127 11.29 -5.42 14.07
C THR A 127 10.02 -5.42 14.93
N LEU A 128 9.42 -6.58 15.20
CA LEU A 128 8.29 -6.69 16.11
C LEU A 128 8.64 -6.18 17.51
N ARG A 129 9.82 -6.54 18.04
CA ARG A 129 10.29 -6.06 19.35
C ARG A 129 10.43 -4.55 19.38
N PHE A 130 11.05 -3.96 18.35
CA PHE A 130 11.17 -2.50 18.22
C PHE A 130 9.81 -1.79 18.15
N LEU A 131 8.90 -2.28 17.31
CA LEU A 131 7.56 -1.68 17.18
C LEU A 131 6.76 -1.81 18.49
N THR A 132 6.91 -2.92 19.20
CA THR A 132 6.29 -3.15 20.51
C THR A 132 6.89 -2.25 21.58
N SER A 133 8.21 -2.00 21.58
CA SER A 133 8.85 -1.08 22.54
C SER A 133 8.42 0.37 22.34
N VAL A 134 8.06 0.76 21.12
CA VAL A 134 7.43 2.05 20.80
C VAL A 134 5.96 2.11 21.27
N GLY A 135 5.37 0.97 21.64
CA GLY A 135 3.96 0.85 22.05
C GLY A 135 2.99 0.61 20.90
N LEU A 136 3.48 0.28 19.69
CA LEU A 136 2.64 0.05 18.52
C LEU A 136 2.01 -1.34 18.54
N VAL A 137 0.68 -1.40 18.54
CA VAL A 137 -0.07 -2.64 18.34
C VAL A 137 -0.27 -2.88 16.84
N LEU A 138 0.17 -4.04 16.35
CA LEU A 138 0.10 -4.35 14.93
C LEU A 138 -1.32 -4.71 14.48
N ASN A 139 -1.65 -4.27 13.26
CA ASN A 139 -2.89 -4.57 12.56
C ASN A 139 -2.59 -4.74 11.06
N SER A 140 -3.61 -5.06 10.27
CA SER A 140 -3.44 -5.33 8.82
C SER A 140 -2.82 -4.19 7.98
N HIS A 141 -2.73 -2.97 8.49
CA HIS A 141 -2.11 -1.82 7.82
C HIS A 141 -0.70 -1.52 8.34
N THR A 142 -0.33 -2.01 9.52
CA THR A 142 0.99 -1.75 10.12
C THR A 142 1.94 -2.94 10.02
N THR A 143 1.44 -4.13 9.68
CA THR A 143 2.27 -5.33 9.44
C THR A 143 3.34 -5.13 8.38
N LEU A 144 3.14 -4.25 7.41
CA LEU A 144 4.15 -3.92 6.40
C LEU A 144 5.42 -3.28 7.00
N LEU A 145 5.35 -2.77 8.24
CA LEU A 145 6.54 -2.25 8.93
C LEU A 145 7.50 -3.38 9.34
N LEU A 146 7.02 -4.62 9.51
CA LEU A 146 7.85 -5.76 9.91
C LEU A 146 8.95 -6.11 8.90
N VAL A 147 8.76 -5.75 7.63
CA VAL A 147 9.77 -5.96 6.57
C VAL A 147 10.72 -4.77 6.40
N SER A 148 10.63 -3.76 7.28
CA SER A 148 11.51 -2.59 7.26
C SER A 148 12.70 -2.79 8.18
N ASP A 149 13.88 -2.37 7.75
CA ASP A 149 15.08 -2.47 8.58
C ASP A 149 15.02 -1.51 9.78
N VAL A 150 15.28 -2.01 10.99
CA VAL A 150 15.15 -1.21 12.21
C VAL A 150 16.16 -0.07 12.25
N GLU A 151 17.43 -0.35 11.94
CA GLU A 151 18.54 0.60 12.10
C GLU A 151 18.57 1.64 10.98
N ASN A 152 18.35 1.21 9.74
CA ASN A 152 18.52 2.02 8.55
C ASN A 152 17.21 2.63 8.06
N THR A 153 16.06 2.10 8.47
CA THR A 153 14.75 2.59 8.00
C THR A 153 13.91 3.16 9.13
N LEU A 154 13.67 2.45 10.22
CA LEU A 154 12.72 2.89 11.26
C LEU A 154 13.32 3.92 12.23
N LYS A 155 14.50 3.64 12.80
CA LYS A 155 15.18 4.55 13.73
C LYS A 155 15.46 5.94 13.16
N PRO A 156 15.89 6.12 11.89
CA PRO A 156 16.10 7.45 11.34
C PRO A 156 14.84 8.33 11.37
N LYS A 157 13.65 7.73 11.29
CA LYS A 157 12.37 8.47 11.37
C LYS A 157 12.04 8.88 12.80
N ILE A 158 12.37 8.03 13.77
CA ILE A 158 12.28 8.36 15.21
C ILE A 158 13.27 9.47 15.54
N ASN A 159 14.53 9.32 15.14
CA ASN A 159 15.60 10.29 15.38
C ASN A 159 15.27 11.64 14.74
N PHE A 160 14.69 11.66 13.54
CA PHE A 160 14.21 12.89 12.92
C PHE A 160 13.16 13.60 13.79
N LEU A 161 12.14 12.89 14.28
CA LEU A 161 11.14 13.50 15.16
C LEU A 161 11.78 14.02 16.45
N GLN A 162 12.71 13.28 17.04
CA GLN A 162 13.45 13.74 18.22
C GLN A 162 14.30 14.99 17.92
N SER A 163 14.89 15.08 16.72
CA SER A 163 15.67 16.25 16.32
C SER A 163 14.84 17.52 16.15
N LEU A 164 13.51 17.40 15.99
CA LEU A 164 12.59 18.54 16.02
C LEU A 164 12.33 19.05 17.45
N GLY A 165 12.75 18.33 18.49
CA GLY A 165 12.58 18.71 19.89
C GLY A 165 11.58 17.86 20.68
N PHE A 166 11.01 16.80 20.08
CA PHE A 166 10.12 15.88 20.80
C PHE A 166 10.92 14.91 21.67
N ASP A 167 10.44 14.65 22.89
CA ASP A 167 11.01 13.61 23.73
C ASP A 167 10.60 12.19 23.26
N GLU A 168 11.30 11.17 23.74
CA GLU A 168 10.98 9.77 23.38
C GLU A 168 9.51 9.37 23.63
N PRO A 169 8.91 9.64 24.81
CA PRO A 169 7.51 9.26 25.02
C PRO A 169 6.53 10.04 24.14
N GLU A 170 6.83 11.29 23.76
CA GLU A 170 6.05 12.05 22.77
C GLU A 170 6.11 11.43 21.39
N VAL A 171 7.32 11.08 20.92
CA VAL A 171 7.49 10.41 19.62
C VAL A 171 6.75 9.08 19.61
N ASN A 172 6.85 8.29 20.69
CA ASN A 172 6.10 7.04 20.82
C ASN A 172 4.59 7.26 20.70
N ARG A 173 4.02 8.26 21.39
CA ARG A 173 2.59 8.62 21.26
C ARG A 173 2.23 9.06 19.84
N MET A 174 3.09 9.81 19.16
CA MET A 174 2.87 10.24 17.78
C MET A 174 2.84 9.04 16.83
N VAL A 175 3.78 8.11 16.97
CA VAL A 175 3.86 6.90 16.14
C VAL A 175 2.67 5.97 16.39
N VAL A 176 2.26 5.78 17.65
CA VAL A 176 1.07 4.96 17.96
C VAL A 176 -0.18 5.57 17.31
N ARG A 177 -0.33 6.89 17.34
CA ARG A 177 -1.51 7.56 16.75
C ARG A 177 -1.43 7.68 15.23
N SER A 178 -0.24 7.71 14.65
CA SER A 178 -0.03 7.77 13.20
C SER A 178 1.14 6.88 12.78
N PRO A 179 0.93 5.55 12.68
CA PRO A 179 2.00 4.62 12.33
C PRO A 179 2.57 4.85 10.93
N GLY A 180 1.79 5.51 10.07
CA GLY A 180 2.21 5.92 8.73
C GLY A 180 3.45 6.82 8.73
N LEU A 181 3.76 7.52 9.83
CA LEU A 181 5.03 8.26 9.97
C LEU A 181 6.24 7.39 9.64
N LEU A 182 6.21 6.12 10.05
CA LEU A 182 7.32 5.17 9.82
C LEU A 182 7.47 4.74 8.35
N THR A 183 6.53 5.11 7.48
CA THR A 183 6.56 4.82 6.04
C THR A 183 7.00 6.02 5.18
N LEU A 184 7.09 7.21 5.77
CA LEU A 184 7.42 8.44 5.04
C LEU A 184 8.94 8.62 4.93
N SER A 185 9.41 9.17 3.81
CA SER A 185 10.82 9.57 3.67
C SER A 185 11.12 10.76 4.57
N VAL A 186 12.23 10.72 5.31
CA VAL A 186 12.67 11.87 6.10
C VAL A 186 12.99 13.03 5.17
N GLU A 187 13.91 12.85 4.23
CA GLU A 187 14.39 13.89 3.32
C GLU A 187 13.30 14.39 2.36
N ASN A 188 12.56 13.49 1.71
CA ASN A 188 11.63 13.88 0.64
C ASN A 188 10.22 14.18 1.13
N ASN A 189 9.93 14.04 2.43
CA ASN A 189 8.57 14.21 2.94
C ASN A 189 8.52 14.89 4.31
N MET A 190 9.16 14.33 5.34
CA MET A 190 9.02 14.85 6.69
C MET A 190 9.76 16.17 6.87
N SER A 191 11.03 16.25 6.47
CA SER A 191 11.87 17.44 6.58
C SER A 191 11.25 18.69 5.91
N PRO A 192 10.92 18.68 4.61
CA PRO A 192 10.39 19.88 3.94
C PRO A 192 9.02 20.31 4.49
N LYS A 193 8.24 19.38 5.07
CA LYS A 193 6.97 19.71 5.70
C LYS A 193 7.14 20.29 7.09
N ALA A 194 8.13 19.81 7.85
CA ALA A 194 8.47 20.35 9.16
C ALA A 194 9.04 21.76 9.02
N GLU A 195 9.96 21.97 8.08
CA GLU A 195 10.52 23.29 7.72
C GLU A 195 9.41 24.28 7.36
N PHE A 196 8.54 23.93 6.40
CA PHE A 196 7.40 24.78 6.05
C PHE A 196 6.48 25.08 7.24
N PHE A 197 6.24 24.09 8.10
CA PHE A 197 5.37 24.26 9.26
C PHE A 197 5.95 25.21 10.31
N LEU A 198 7.25 25.07 10.60
CA LEU A 198 7.91 25.84 11.66
C LEU A 198 8.32 27.24 11.19
N GLU A 199 8.76 27.36 9.93
CA GLU A 199 9.33 28.61 9.40
C GLU A 199 8.30 29.47 8.66
N GLU A 200 7.49 28.88 7.78
CA GLU A 200 6.54 29.65 6.96
C GLU A 200 5.16 29.78 7.62
N MET A 201 4.68 28.72 8.27
CA MET A 201 3.41 28.76 9.00
C MET A 201 3.54 29.28 10.43
N GLU A 202 4.76 29.43 10.94
CA GLU A 202 5.06 29.78 12.35
C GLU A 202 4.32 28.87 13.36
N GLY A 203 4.12 27.59 13.00
CA GLY A 203 3.36 26.63 13.78
C GLY A 203 4.12 26.13 15.01
N ASP A 204 3.38 25.68 16.03
CA ASP A 204 3.95 25.15 17.28
C ASP A 204 4.19 23.63 17.20
N LEU A 205 5.30 23.16 17.75
CA LEU A 205 5.60 21.73 17.88
C LEU A 205 4.48 20.98 18.61
N GLU A 206 3.80 21.62 19.57
CA GLU A 206 2.63 21.04 20.23
C GLU A 206 1.50 20.69 19.27
N GLU A 207 1.27 21.50 18.22
CA GLU A 207 0.28 21.21 17.20
C GLU A 207 0.68 20.02 16.35
N LEU A 208 1.96 19.92 15.99
CA LEU A 208 2.50 18.81 15.22
C LEU A 208 2.42 17.49 16.03
N LYS A 209 2.68 17.56 17.34
CA LYS A 209 2.44 16.46 18.29
C LYS A 209 0.96 16.08 18.37
N ARG A 210 0.08 17.08 18.41
CA ARG A 210 -1.39 16.91 18.42
C ARG A 210 -1.97 16.55 17.05
N PHE A 211 -1.21 16.61 15.97
CA PHE A 211 -1.66 16.20 14.64
C PHE A 211 -0.53 15.65 13.75
N PRO A 212 0.04 14.47 14.08
CA PRO A 212 1.10 13.84 13.29
C PRO A 212 0.66 13.46 11.88
N GLN A 213 -0.65 13.34 11.62
CA GLN A 213 -1.19 13.11 10.27
C GLN A 213 -0.89 14.27 9.31
N TYR A 214 -0.46 15.43 9.81
CA TYR A 214 0.08 16.53 9.01
C TYR A 214 1.06 16.05 7.93
N PHE A 215 2.02 15.20 8.31
CA PHE A 215 3.01 14.64 7.39
C PHE A 215 2.42 13.76 6.28
N SER A 216 1.18 13.29 6.40
CA SER A 216 0.52 12.49 5.37
C SER A 216 -0.11 13.34 4.26
N PHE A 217 -0.27 14.65 4.44
CA PHE A 217 -0.79 15.53 3.40
C PHE A 217 0.30 15.98 2.42
N SER A 218 -0.08 16.20 1.16
CA SER A 218 0.84 16.74 0.16
C SER A 218 1.18 18.20 0.47
N LEU A 219 2.48 18.51 0.56
CA LEU A 219 2.95 19.87 0.81
C LEU A 219 2.46 20.82 -0.29
N GLU A 220 2.77 20.51 -1.54
CA GLU A 220 2.46 21.37 -2.69
C GLU A 220 0.98 21.41 -3.07
N LYS A 221 0.26 20.29 -2.92
CA LYS A 221 -1.15 20.20 -3.39
C LYS A 221 -2.19 20.52 -2.33
N LYS A 222 -1.83 20.43 -1.05
CA LYS A 222 -2.80 20.58 0.06
C LYS A 222 -2.36 21.60 1.10
N ILE A 223 -1.14 21.49 1.62
CA ILE A 223 -0.70 22.32 2.75
C ILE A 223 -0.48 23.77 2.28
N LYS A 224 0.44 23.99 1.33
CA LYS A 224 0.78 25.32 0.79
C LYS A 224 -0.42 26.09 0.24
N PRO A 225 -1.27 25.52 -0.64
CA PRO A 225 -2.41 26.25 -1.19
C PRO A 225 -3.42 26.68 -0.12
N ARG A 226 -3.66 25.84 0.89
CA ARG A 226 -4.59 26.17 1.97
C ARG A 226 -4.04 27.23 2.90
N HIS A 227 -2.76 27.14 3.25
CA HIS A 227 -2.11 28.16 4.06
C HIS A 227 -2.14 29.52 3.36
N ARG A 228 -1.77 29.59 2.07
CA ARG A 228 -1.83 30.83 1.27
C ARG A 228 -3.24 31.42 1.24
N ALA A 229 -4.26 30.61 1.00
CA ALA A 229 -5.64 31.08 1.01
C ALA A 229 -6.03 31.68 2.38
N LEU A 230 -5.64 31.02 3.49
CA LEU A 230 -5.94 31.54 4.83
C LEU A 230 -5.25 32.89 5.11
N VAL A 231 -3.99 33.03 4.68
CA VAL A 231 -3.24 34.29 4.77
C VAL A 231 -3.91 35.39 3.94
N GLU A 232 -4.37 35.08 2.72
CA GLU A 232 -5.12 36.03 1.86
C GLU A 232 -6.43 36.51 2.51
N TYR A 233 -7.11 35.64 3.26
CA TYR A 233 -8.30 36.01 4.03
C TYR A 233 -7.99 36.67 5.38
N GLY A 234 -6.72 36.95 5.69
CA GLY A 234 -6.29 37.60 6.94
C GLY A 234 -6.42 36.70 8.17
N VAL A 235 -6.55 35.39 8.00
CA VAL A 235 -6.62 34.42 9.09
C VAL A 235 -5.21 33.97 9.44
N GLN A 236 -4.64 34.57 10.49
CA GLN A 236 -3.41 34.05 11.10
C GLN A 236 -3.77 32.88 12.03
N ILE A 237 -3.34 31.67 11.69
CA ILE A 237 -3.36 30.53 12.61
C ILE A 237 -2.13 30.68 13.52
N ALA A 238 -2.17 31.63 14.44
CA ALA A 238 -1.13 31.83 15.42
C ALA A 238 -1.76 32.26 16.76
N VAL A 239 -2.10 31.31 17.63
CA VAL A 239 -2.51 31.59 19.02
C VAL A 239 -2.34 30.28 19.81
N VAL A 240 -1.54 30.12 20.86
CA VAL A 240 -1.17 30.95 22.00
C VAL A 240 0.26 30.52 22.41
N LYS A 241 1.25 31.42 22.44
CA LYS A 241 2.47 31.16 23.22
C LYS A 241 2.05 31.13 24.68
N GLY A 242 1.96 29.93 25.26
CA GLY A 242 1.69 29.77 26.67
C GLY A 242 2.67 30.61 27.47
N VAL A 243 2.15 31.59 28.21
CA VAL A 243 2.88 32.30 29.25
C VAL A 243 3.35 31.23 30.23
N LYS A 244 4.68 31.05 30.31
CA LYS A 244 5.29 30.26 31.38
C LYS A 244 5.33 31.19 32.61
N ASP A 245 4.38 31.00 33.51
CA ASP A 245 4.49 31.41 34.91
C ASP A 245 5.22 30.32 35.72
#